data_AF-A0A2V8CP18-F1
#
_entry.id   AF-A0A2V8CP18-F1
#
_cell.length_a   1.000
_cell.length_b   1.000
_cell.length_c   1.000
_cell.angle_alpha   90.00
_cell.angle_beta   90.00
_cell.angle_gamma   90.00
#
_symmetry.space_group_name_H-M   'P 1'
#
loop_
_entity.id
_entity.type
_entity.pdbx_description
1 polymer ?
#
loop_
_entity_poly.entity_id
_entity_poly.type
_entity_poly.pdbx_seq_one_letter_code
_entity_poly.pdbx_strand_id
1 'polypeptide(L)'
;MTRFLARRLLLTVPVLLGVATLVFSLIHLVPGDPVQAMLGESASPQDIAEMRGRLGLDRPLYAQYGAFLKGLGTGNLGSSLRTNQPVTAAIVERLPATFELAFAAMLVAT
;
A
#
# COMPACT_ATOMS: atom_id res chain seq x y z
N MET A 1 23.08 -18.62 -15.22
CA MET A 1 21.72 -18.03 -15.27
C MET A 1 21.07 -17.96 -13.89
N THR A 2 21.01 -19.06 -13.13
CA THR A 2 20.45 -19.09 -11.75
C THR A 2 21.08 -18.09 -10.79
N ARG A 3 22.42 -17.96 -10.76
CA ARG A 3 23.13 -16.97 -9.93
C ARG A 3 22.78 -15.51 -10.29
N PHE A 4 22.57 -15.23 -11.58
CA PHE A 4 22.15 -13.91 -12.04
C PHE A 4 20.71 -13.61 -11.64
N LEU A 5 19.80 -14.58 -11.81
CA LEU A 5 18.39 -14.43 -11.44
C LEU A 5 18.23 -14.26 -9.93
N ALA A 6 18.95 -15.06 -9.13
CA ALA A 6 18.95 -14.96 -7.67
C ALA A 6 19.48 -13.61 -7.19
N ARG A 7 20.60 -13.12 -7.76
CA ARG A 7 21.14 -11.79 -7.44
C ARG A 7 20.13 -10.69 -7.78
N ARG A 8 19.43 -10.80 -8.91
CA ARG A 8 18.43 -9.82 -9.34
C ARG A 8 17.22 -9.78 -8.40
N LEU A 9 16.71 -10.94 -8.00
CA LEU A 9 15.63 -11.04 -7.00
C LEU A 9 16.06 -10.46 -5.64
N LEU A 10 17.30 -10.75 -5.21
CA LEU A 10 17.86 -10.19 -3.97
C LEU A 10 17.95 -8.67 -4.00
N LEU A 11 18.32 -8.08 -5.14
CA LEU A 11 18.37 -6.63 -5.33
C LEU A 11 16.97 -5.99 -5.39
N THR A 12 15.94 -6.75 -5.77
CA THR A 12 14.55 -6.26 -5.74
C THR A 12 14.06 -6.02 -4.31
N VAL A 13 14.47 -6.83 -3.34
CA VAL A 13 14.04 -6.71 -1.94
C VAL A 13 14.33 -5.33 -1.34
N PRO A 14 15.56 -4.78 -1.36
CA PRO A 14 15.82 -3.45 -0.83
C PRO A 14 15.09 -2.35 -1.60
N VAL A 15 14.87 -2.51 -2.90
CA VAL A 15 14.07 -1.56 -3.70
C VAL A 15 12.61 -1.55 -3.22
N LEU A 16 12.00 -2.73 -3.05
CA LEU A 16 10.63 -2.85 -2.55
C LEU A 16 10.50 -2.29 -1.13
N LEU A 17 11.46 -2.57 -0.25
CA LEU A 17 11.48 -1.99 1.09
C LEU A 17 11.63 -0.47 1.06
N GLY A 18 12.47 0.06 0.17
CA GLY A 18 12.61 1.50 -0.02
C GLY A 18 11.30 2.16 -0.47
N VAL A 19 10.62 1.58 -1.46
CA VAL A 19 9.32 2.06 -1.95
C VAL A 19 8.25 1.92 -0.87
N ALA A 20 8.18 0.80 -0.17
CA ALA A 20 7.23 0.57 0.91
C ALA A 20 7.41 1.58 2.05
N THR A 21 8.67 1.82 2.47
CA THR A 21 9.01 2.85 3.47
C THR A 21 8.57 4.22 2.99
N LEU A 22 8.92 4.57 1.74
CA LEU A 22 8.60 5.87 1.17
C LEU A 22 7.10 6.12 1.13
N VAL A 23 6.32 5.17 0.62
CA VAL A 23 4.85 5.27 0.55
C VAL A 23 4.25 5.38 1.96
N PHE A 24 4.71 4.56 2.90
CA PHE A 24 4.27 4.64 4.29
C PHE A 24 4.57 6.03 4.88
N SER A 25 5.78 6.55 4.70
CA SER A 25 6.15 7.88 5.16
C SER A 25 5.31 8.97 4.50
N LEU A 26 5.09 8.91 3.18
CA LEU A 26 4.30 9.90 2.47
C LEU A 26 2.87 9.99 3.02
N ILE A 27 2.22 8.87 3.28
CA ILE A 27 0.86 8.85 3.86
C ILE A 27 0.83 9.53 5.23
N HIS A 28 1.86 9.37 6.06
CA HIS A 28 1.95 9.99 7.39
C HIS A 28 2.39 11.45 7.35
N LEU A 29 3.01 11.91 6.25
CA LEU A 29 3.41 13.30 6.04
C LEU A 29 2.28 14.14 5.45
N VAL A 30 1.30 13.50 4.79
CA VAL A 30 0.14 14.20 4.25
C VAL A 30 -0.66 14.81 5.41
N PRO A 31 -0.91 16.13 5.41
CA PRO A 31 -1.72 16.76 6.42
C PRO A 31 -3.20 16.33 6.27
N GLY A 32 -3.80 15.90 7.38
CA GLY A 32 -5.19 15.44 7.43
C GLY A 32 -5.34 14.15 8.23
N ASP A 33 -6.51 13.92 8.81
CA ASP A 33 -6.82 12.67 9.50
C ASP A 33 -7.46 11.67 8.51
N PRO A 34 -6.81 10.54 8.18
CA PRO A 34 -7.39 9.54 7.29
C PRO A 34 -8.73 9.01 7.82
N VAL A 35 -8.92 8.95 9.13
CA VAL A 35 -10.19 8.51 9.74
C VAL A 35 -11.29 9.55 9.49
N GLN A 36 -10.95 10.83 9.57
CA GLN A 36 -11.89 11.91 9.28
C GLN A 36 -12.22 11.98 7.79
N ALA A 37 -11.25 11.71 6.91
CA ALA A 37 -11.49 11.58 5.48
C ALA A 37 -12.41 10.39 5.13
N MET A 38 -12.38 9.32 5.95
CA MET A 38 -13.26 8.15 5.80
C MET A 38 -14.68 8.38 6.31
N LEU A 39 -14.82 8.94 7.51
CA LEU A 39 -16.11 9.10 8.17
C LEU A 39 -16.84 10.40 7.77
N GLY A 40 -16.12 11.34 7.15
CA GLY A 40 -16.62 12.66 6.79
C GLY A 40 -16.55 13.66 7.95
N GLU A 41 -16.82 14.94 7.64
CA GLU A 41 -16.70 16.05 8.61
C GLU A 41 -17.71 15.97 9.76
N SER A 42 -18.82 15.25 9.57
CA SER A 42 -19.89 15.10 10.57
C SER A 42 -19.69 13.96 11.57
N ALA A 43 -18.55 13.25 11.51
CA ALA A 43 -18.28 12.10 12.36
C ALA A 43 -18.13 12.49 13.83
N SER A 44 -18.74 11.72 14.75
CA SER A 44 -18.58 11.99 16.17
C SER A 44 -17.13 11.71 16.61
N PRO A 45 -16.62 12.40 17.65
CA PRO A 45 -15.30 12.10 18.20
C PRO A 45 -15.15 10.65 18.67
N GLN A 46 -16.26 10.02 19.08
CA GLN A 46 -16.31 8.63 19.51
C GLN A 46 -16.10 7.68 18.32
N ASP A 47 -16.79 7.91 17.21
CA ASP A 47 -16.64 7.10 15.98
C ASP A 47 -15.22 7.20 15.41
N ILE A 48 -14.62 8.40 15.47
CA ILE A 48 -13.24 8.64 15.04
C ILE A 48 -12.27 7.83 15.92
N ALA A 49 -12.41 7.89 17.24
CA ALA A 49 -11.53 7.15 18.15
C ALA A 49 -11.66 5.63 17.96
N GLU A 50 -12.89 5.14 17.81
CA GLU A 50 -13.15 3.71 17.58
C GLU A 50 -12.55 3.23 16.25
N MET A 51 -12.78 3.98 15.17
CA MET A 51 -12.24 3.64 13.85
C MET A 51 -10.71 3.71 13.83
N ARG A 52 -10.12 4.71 14.51
CA ARG A 52 -8.66 4.82 14.64
C ARG A 52 -8.04 3.60 15.31
N GLY A 53 -8.66 3.10 16.38
CA GLY A 53 -8.25 1.87 17.05
C GLY A 53 -8.43 0.63 16.19
N ARG A 54 -9.53 0.52 15.45
CA ARG A 54 -9.78 -0.58 14.50
C ARG A 54 -8.73 -0.64 13.38
N LEU A 55 -8.31 0.51 12.87
CA LEU A 55 -7.27 0.63 11.85
C LEU A 55 -5.84 0.52 12.42
N GLY A 56 -5.68 0.51 13.75
CA GLY A 56 -4.39 0.46 14.42
C GLY A 56 -3.56 1.74 14.25
N LEU A 57 -4.20 2.85 13.89
CA LEU A 57 -3.56 4.16 13.70
C LEU A 57 -3.22 4.85 15.03
N ASP A 58 -3.69 4.31 16.14
CA ASP A 58 -3.37 4.68 17.52
C ASP A 58 -2.03 4.07 18.01
N ARG A 59 -1.49 3.09 17.28
CA ARG A 59 -0.24 2.41 17.63
C ARG A 59 0.98 3.26 17.26
N PRO A 60 2.13 3.05 17.91
CA PRO A 60 3.36 3.74 17.51
C PRO A 60 3.78 3.35 16.08
N LEU A 61 4.42 4.29 15.37
CA LEU A 61 4.72 4.18 13.93
C LEU A 61 5.47 2.90 13.54
N TYR A 62 6.40 2.43 14.38
CA TYR A 62 7.14 1.19 14.11
C TYR A 62 6.22 -0.05 14.10
N ALA A 63 5.18 -0.07 14.94
CA ALA A 63 4.21 -1.15 14.99
C ALA A 63 3.27 -1.10 13.79
N GLN A 64 2.85 0.10 13.37
CA GLN A 64 2.08 0.31 12.15
C GLN A 64 2.87 -0.13 10.92
N TYR A 65 4.14 0.27 10.82
CA TYR A 65 5.02 -0.11 9.72
C TYR A 65 5.28 -1.63 9.69
N GLY A 66 5.50 -2.26 10.84
CA GLY A 66 5.62 -3.72 10.93
C GLY A 66 4.36 -4.46 10.47
N ALA A 67 3.17 -3.98 10.84
CA ALA A 67 1.90 -4.53 10.36
C ALA A 67 1.73 -4.33 8.84
N PHE A 68 2.11 -3.17 8.31
CA PHE A 68 2.09 -2.87 6.89
C PHE A 68 3.01 -3.81 6.08
N LEU A 69 4.25 -3.99 6.53
CA LEU A 69 5.18 -4.93 5.90
C LEU A 69 4.68 -6.39 5.96
N LYS A 70 4.06 -6.80 7.07
CA LYS A 70 3.43 -8.12 7.19
C LYS A 70 2.27 -8.28 6.20
N GLY A 71 1.45 -7.26 6.01
CA GLY A 71 0.38 -7.26 5.02
C GLY A 71 0.91 -7.41 3.58
N LEU A 72 1.97 -6.66 3.25
CA LEU A 72 2.67 -6.79 1.96
C LEU A 72 3.21 -8.21 1.73
N GLY A 73 3.84 -8.81 2.74
CA GLY A 73 4.40 -10.16 2.63
C GLY A 73 3.37 -11.28 2.57
N THR A 74 2.18 -11.09 3.15
CA THR A 74 1.08 -12.07 3.14
C THR A 74 0.09 -11.86 1.99
N GLY A 75 0.23 -10.77 1.23
CA GLY A 75 -0.73 -10.36 0.20
C GLY A 75 -2.04 -9.79 0.77
N ASN A 76 -2.18 -9.70 2.10
CA ASN A 76 -3.30 -9.01 2.72
C ASN A 76 -3.00 -7.50 2.83
N LEU A 77 -3.31 -6.78 1.77
CA LEU A 77 -3.07 -5.33 1.65
C LEU A 77 -4.13 -4.47 2.34
N GLY A 78 -5.13 -5.08 2.98
CA GLY A 78 -6.25 -4.39 3.61
C GLY A 78 -7.22 -3.76 2.61
N SER A 79 -8.01 -2.80 3.11
CA SER A 79 -9.02 -2.08 2.33
C SER A 79 -8.58 -0.64 2.07
N SER A 80 -8.98 -0.13 0.91
CA SER A 80 -8.82 1.27 0.53
C SER A 80 -9.58 2.18 1.49
N LEU A 81 -8.88 3.15 2.09
CA LEU A 81 -9.51 4.17 2.94
C LEU A 81 -10.47 5.08 2.16
N ARG A 82 -10.40 5.10 0.83
CA ARG A 82 -11.26 5.96 -0.01
C ARG A 82 -12.50 5.24 -0.54
N THR A 83 -12.32 4.01 -1.00
CA THR A 83 -13.38 3.25 -1.69
C THR A 83 -13.91 2.10 -0.85
N ASN A 84 -13.29 1.83 0.31
CA ASN A 84 -13.61 0.73 1.22
C ASN A 84 -13.58 -0.67 0.57
N GLN A 85 -12.88 -0.80 -0.56
CA GLN A 85 -12.70 -2.06 -1.27
C GLN A 85 -11.32 -2.67 -0.97
N PRO A 86 -11.17 -4.01 -1.05
CA PRO A 86 -9.88 -4.66 -0.92
C PRO A 86 -8.87 -4.10 -1.92
N VAL A 87 -7.69 -3.71 -1.44
CA VAL A 87 -6.64 -3.13 -2.29
C VAL A 87 -6.16 -4.15 -3.33
N THR A 88 -6.14 -5.44 -2.98
CA THR A 88 -5.81 -6.53 -3.90
C THR A 88 -6.76 -6.60 -5.10
N ALA A 89 -8.05 -6.43 -4.89
CA ALA A 89 -9.05 -6.42 -5.97
C ALA A 89 -8.81 -5.24 -6.92
N ALA A 90 -8.56 -4.04 -6.37
CA ALA A 90 -8.26 -2.85 -7.14
C ALA A 90 -6.96 -2.98 -7.97
N ILE A 91 -5.95 -3.70 -7.45
CA ILE A 91 -4.72 -3.99 -8.19
C ILE A 91 -5.02 -4.94 -9.35
N VAL A 92 -5.73 -6.04 -9.09
CA VAL A 92 -6.05 -7.06 -10.10
C VAL A 92 -6.86 -6.47 -11.25
N GLU A 93 -7.79 -5.57 -10.94
CA GLU A 93 -8.59 -4.86 -11.96
C GLU A 93 -7.71 -4.02 -12.91
N ARG A 94 -6.59 -3.48 -12.43
CA ARG A 94 -5.68 -2.61 -13.20
C ARG A 94 -4.49 -3.34 -13.83
N LEU A 95 -4.25 -4.60 -13.44
CA LEU A 95 -3.16 -5.40 -13.98
C LEU A 95 -3.22 -5.53 -15.51
N PRO A 96 -4.37 -5.85 -16.15
CA PRO A 96 -4.43 -6.04 -17.60
C PRO A 96 -3.95 -4.81 -18.39
N ALA A 97 -4.44 -3.62 -18.03
CA ALA A 97 -4.02 -2.39 -18.68
C ALA A 97 -2.51 -2.12 -18.54
N THR A 98 -1.93 -2.44 -17.38
CA THR A 98 -0.49 -2.31 -17.15
C THR A 98 0.31 -3.27 -18.04
N PHE A 99 -0.18 -4.51 -18.19
CA PHE A 99 0.43 -5.49 -19.08
C PHE A 99 0.32 -5.09 -20.55
N GLU A 100 -0.84 -4.59 -20.99
CA GLU A 100 -1.03 -4.08 -22.34
C GLU A 100 -0.06 -2.94 -22.65
N LEU A 101 0.04 -1.96 -21.75
CA LEU A 101 0.98 -0.85 -21.90
C LEU A 101 2.44 -1.30 -21.92
N ALA A 102 2.82 -2.20 -21.00
CA ALA A 102 4.19 -2.74 -20.96
C ALA A 102 4.53 -3.50 -22.26
N PHE A 103 3.59 -4.29 -22.77
CA PHE A 103 3.76 -5.04 -24.01
C PHE A 103 3.86 -4.12 -25.23
N ALA A 104 2.96 -3.14 -25.35
CA ALA A 104 3.01 -2.14 -26.42
C ALA A 104 4.32 -1.33 -26.40
N ALA A 105 4.78 -0.91 -25.21
CA ALA A 105 6.04 -0.20 -25.05
C ALA A 105 7.24 -1.06 -25.50
N MET A 106 7.25 -2.36 -25.18
CA MET A 106 8.29 -3.27 -25.67
C MET A 106 8.29 -3.40 -27.19
N LEU A 107 7.11 -3.46 -27.83
CA LEU A 107 6.98 -3.53 -29.29
C LEU A 107 7.42 -2.24 -30.00
N VAL A 108 7.22 -1.08 -29.38
CA VAL A 108 7.66 0.21 -29.94
C VAL A 108 9.15 0.44 -29.70
N ALA A 109 9.70 -0.08 -28.58
CA ALA A 109 11.10 0.08 -28.23
C ALA A 109 12.05 -0.84 -29.02
N THR A 110 11.52 -1.87 -29.70
CA THR A 110 12.25 -2.70 -30.69
C THR A 110 12.27 -2.05 -32.06
#